data_AF-A0AA41LAM2-F1
#
_entry.id   AF-A0AA41LAM2-F1
#
_cell.length_a   1.000
_cell.length_b   1.000
_cell.length_c   1.000
_cell.angle_alpha   90.00
_cell.angle_beta   90.00
_cell.angle_gamma   90.00
#
_symmetry.space_group_name_H-M   'P 1'
#
loop_
_entity.id
_entity.type
_entity.pdbx_description
1 polymer ?
#
loop_
_entity_poly.entity_id
_entity_poly.type
_entity_poly.pdbx_seq_one_letter_code
_entity_poly.pdbx_strand_id
1 'polypeptide(L)'
;MIAGIGRKHWFALIVLVAMSAHYFYFRVPFIANDYGRNMADWPLLGDLLVSFPLLYYFMFRPSWKVFLLKWLVFAMAGFAFGSLIIPNGSKDLWRGIERLWPLLAVVQGALELFLLLYMVRRIRGLMRLSGNADQALASAIHGRFAGTGFAPFALFEARIWYYGLFMRRGDQLRFAGQQHFSYDKNDGNVSNQFALIMVMLFEMPLSHLMLHLVSVRPLFAWVVDVLSVWSVLYLVAEYRASQWRPVSLDDQAILIRYGVFAADRMVPYHLIESVARCGDDISRQRGLLRYRQFGSLNVELNLKAGSTLLNAFGRPQSVTRICISLDKPDAFVDAVRGRLAESR
;
A
#
# COMPACT_ATOMS: atom_id res chain seq x y z
N MET A 1 7.33 24.31 -29.86
CA MET A 1 6.75 22.95 -29.91
C MET A 1 5.67 22.86 -28.84
N ILE A 2 4.41 23.07 -29.21
CA ILE A 2 3.28 22.96 -28.27
C ILE A 2 3.08 21.46 -28.05
N ALA A 3 3.35 20.98 -26.84
CA ALA A 3 3.08 19.59 -26.48
C ALA A 3 1.59 19.33 -26.72
N GLY A 4 1.26 18.51 -27.72
CA GLY A 4 -0.11 18.19 -28.06
C GLY A 4 -0.83 17.60 -26.86
N ILE A 5 -1.95 18.21 -26.49
CA ILE A 5 -2.81 17.75 -25.39
C ILE A 5 -3.23 16.31 -25.69
N GLY A 6 -2.73 15.35 -24.92
CA GLY A 6 -3.05 13.94 -25.13
C GLY A 6 -4.55 13.64 -24.94
N ARG A 7 -5.07 12.59 -25.61
CA ARG A 7 -6.50 12.19 -25.56
C ARG A 7 -7.09 12.10 -24.14
N LYS A 8 -6.27 11.74 -23.15
CA LYS A 8 -6.64 11.70 -21.72
C LYS A 8 -6.97 13.08 -21.15
N HIS A 9 -6.18 14.10 -21.51
CA HIS A 9 -6.40 15.47 -21.07
C HIS A 9 -7.64 16.07 -21.74
N TRP A 10 -7.87 15.75 -23.02
CA TRP A 10 -9.11 16.14 -23.72
C TRP A 10 -10.36 15.53 -23.08
N PHE A 11 -10.33 14.22 -22.81
CA PHE A 11 -11.43 13.56 -22.12
C PHE A 11 -11.70 14.20 -20.74
N ALA A 12 -10.64 14.43 -19.95
CA ALA A 12 -10.76 15.07 -18.65
C ALA A 12 -11.33 16.50 -18.75
N LEU A 13 -10.90 17.27 -19.75
CA LEU A 13 -11.38 18.63 -19.99
C LEU A 13 -12.88 18.63 -20.35
N ILE A 14 -13.32 17.73 -21.23
CA ILE A 14 -14.73 17.62 -21.62
C ILE A 14 -15.61 17.30 -20.41
N VAL A 15 -15.20 16.30 -19.60
CA VAL A 15 -15.92 15.94 -18.37
C VAL A 15 -15.93 17.11 -17.39
N LEU A 16 -14.81 17.80 -17.20
CA LEU A 16 -14.72 18.97 -16.31
C LEU A 16 -15.67 20.09 -16.73
N VAL A 17 -15.69 20.43 -18.02
CA VAL A 17 -16.56 21.48 -18.57
C VAL A 17 -18.02 21.09 -18.41
N ALA A 18 -18.38 19.85 -18.75
CA ALA A 18 -19.74 19.35 -18.59
C ALA A 18 -20.17 19.34 -17.11
N MET A 19 -19.33 18.87 -16.18
CA MET A 19 -19.63 18.90 -14.74
C MET A 19 -19.74 20.32 -14.19
N SER A 20 -18.90 21.24 -14.67
CA SER A 20 -19.00 22.66 -14.33
C SER A 20 -20.31 23.26 -14.82
N ALA A 21 -20.74 22.93 -16.05
CA ALA A 21 -22.02 23.37 -16.60
C ALA A 21 -23.20 22.86 -15.76
N HIS A 22 -23.17 21.59 -15.32
CA HIS A 22 -24.18 21.06 -14.41
C HIS A 22 -24.15 21.75 -13.04
N TYR A 23 -22.96 22.07 -12.51
CA TYR A 23 -22.85 22.83 -11.28
C TYR A 23 -23.50 24.22 -11.42
N PHE A 24 -23.23 24.94 -12.51
CA PHE A 24 -23.90 26.21 -12.80
C PHE A 24 -25.41 26.05 -12.98
N TYR A 25 -25.85 24.98 -13.67
CA TYR A 25 -27.27 24.63 -13.83
C TYR A 25 -28.00 24.54 -12.49
N PHE A 26 -27.39 23.91 -11.49
CA PHE A 26 -28.00 23.71 -10.17
C PHE A 26 -27.76 24.85 -9.16
N ARG A 27 -26.87 25.82 -9.43
CA ARG A 27 -26.50 26.86 -8.47
C ARG A 27 -26.83 28.29 -8.90
N VAL A 28 -26.92 28.56 -10.20
CA VAL A 28 -27.20 29.90 -10.73
C VAL A 28 -28.59 29.92 -11.33
N PRO A 29 -29.48 30.85 -10.97
CA PRO A 29 -30.78 30.98 -11.61
C PRO A 29 -30.64 31.59 -13.01
N PHE A 30 -31.17 30.93 -14.03
CA PHE A 30 -31.25 31.43 -15.40
C PHE A 30 -32.40 30.77 -16.17
N ILE A 31 -32.58 31.13 -17.43
CA ILE A 31 -33.74 30.74 -18.24
C ILE A 31 -33.91 29.20 -18.32
N ALA A 32 -32.81 28.44 -18.45
CA ALA A 32 -32.92 26.98 -18.65
C ALA A 32 -33.27 26.18 -17.38
N ASN A 33 -33.16 26.78 -16.19
CA ASN A 33 -33.57 26.14 -14.93
C ASN A 33 -34.81 26.81 -14.31
N ASP A 34 -35.56 27.57 -15.11
CA ASP A 34 -36.73 28.33 -14.68
C ASP A 34 -36.45 29.17 -13.43
N TYR A 35 -35.30 29.86 -13.41
CA TYR A 35 -34.81 30.63 -12.27
C TYR A 35 -34.75 29.83 -10.96
N GLY A 36 -34.47 28.53 -11.04
CA GLY A 36 -34.36 27.61 -9.92
C GLY A 36 -35.68 27.02 -9.42
N ARG A 37 -36.80 27.23 -10.14
CA ARG A 37 -38.12 26.69 -9.76
C ARG A 37 -38.30 25.25 -10.18
N ASN A 38 -37.75 24.86 -11.33
CA ASN A 38 -37.85 23.50 -11.84
C ASN A 38 -36.51 23.08 -12.45
N MET A 39 -35.78 22.25 -11.71
CA MET A 39 -34.44 21.81 -12.08
C MET A 39 -34.48 20.31 -12.34
N ALA A 40 -34.48 19.92 -13.60
CA ALA A 40 -34.52 18.51 -13.98
C ALA A 40 -33.19 17.82 -13.61
N ASP A 41 -33.25 16.68 -12.92
CA ASP A 41 -32.08 15.90 -12.51
C ASP A 41 -31.66 14.84 -13.54
N TRP A 42 -32.55 14.46 -14.46
CA TRP A 42 -32.29 13.46 -15.50
C TRP A 42 -31.15 13.79 -16.51
N PRO A 43 -30.87 15.05 -16.89
CA PRO A 43 -29.77 15.34 -17.82
C PRO A 43 -28.40 14.95 -17.24
N LEU A 44 -28.22 15.19 -15.93
CA LEU A 44 -27.01 14.76 -15.21
C LEU A 44 -26.89 13.23 -15.19
N LEU A 45 -28.01 12.51 -14.97
CA LEU A 45 -28.02 11.05 -15.04
C LEU A 45 -27.63 10.52 -16.42
N GLY A 46 -28.17 11.12 -17.48
CA GLY A 46 -27.86 10.76 -18.86
C GLY A 46 -26.37 10.92 -19.16
N ASP A 47 -25.79 12.05 -18.74
CA ASP A 47 -24.37 12.30 -18.99
C ASP A 47 -23.45 11.37 -18.21
N LEU A 48 -23.79 11.07 -16.95
CA LEU A 48 -23.01 10.18 -16.09
C LEU A 48 -23.07 8.71 -16.53
N LEU A 49 -24.26 8.22 -16.90
CA LEU A 49 -24.48 6.80 -17.19
C LEU A 49 -24.28 6.44 -18.65
N VAL A 50 -24.44 7.40 -19.57
CA VAL A 50 -24.45 7.15 -21.01
C VAL A 50 -23.39 7.99 -21.72
N SER A 51 -23.45 9.32 -21.65
CA SER A 51 -22.59 10.20 -22.46
C SER A 51 -21.09 10.04 -22.16
N PHE A 52 -20.67 10.19 -20.90
CA PHE A 52 -19.24 10.05 -20.55
C PHE A 52 -18.70 8.64 -20.74
N PRO A 53 -19.44 7.57 -20.39
CA PRO A 53 -19.03 6.21 -20.73
C PRO A 53 -18.87 5.97 -22.21
N LEU A 54 -19.83 6.35 -23.04
CA LEU A 54 -19.73 6.19 -24.49
C LEU A 54 -18.55 6.99 -25.04
N LEU A 55 -18.36 8.23 -24.59
CA LEU A 55 -17.20 9.04 -24.94
C LEU A 55 -15.89 8.33 -24.56
N TYR A 56 -15.82 7.76 -23.35
CA TYR A 56 -14.66 6.98 -22.90
C TYR A 56 -14.42 5.75 -23.79
N TYR A 57 -15.49 5.03 -24.13
CA TYR A 57 -15.42 3.86 -25.02
C TYR A 57 -14.91 4.23 -26.41
N PHE A 58 -15.46 5.29 -27.03
CA PHE A 58 -15.07 5.71 -28.37
C PHE A 58 -13.64 6.27 -28.41
N MET A 59 -13.21 7.00 -27.38
CA MET A 59 -11.87 7.61 -27.35
C MET A 59 -10.75 6.61 -27.06
N PHE A 60 -10.98 5.63 -26.18
CA PHE A 60 -9.94 4.73 -25.69
C PHE A 60 -10.09 3.27 -26.14
N ARG A 61 -11.27 2.88 -26.66
CA ARG A 61 -11.62 1.51 -27.06
C ARG A 61 -11.13 0.45 -26.06
N PRO A 62 -11.45 0.59 -24.76
CA PRO A 62 -11.02 -0.34 -23.73
C PRO A 62 -11.64 -1.72 -23.95
N SER A 63 -11.02 -2.77 -23.39
CA SER A 63 -11.66 -4.08 -23.30
C SER A 63 -12.94 -3.98 -22.45
N TRP A 64 -13.91 -4.86 -22.72
CA TRP A 64 -15.22 -4.85 -22.05
C TRP A 64 -15.12 -4.82 -20.51
N LYS A 65 -14.17 -5.56 -19.92
CA LYS A 65 -13.93 -5.58 -18.48
C LYS A 65 -13.45 -4.23 -17.95
N VAL A 66 -12.51 -3.58 -18.65
CA VAL A 66 -11.96 -2.28 -18.26
C VAL A 66 -13.02 -1.19 -18.44
N PHE A 67 -13.82 -1.29 -19.51
CA PHE A 67 -14.95 -0.41 -19.74
C PHE A 67 -15.95 -0.44 -18.57
N LEU A 68 -16.43 -1.63 -18.21
CA LEU A 68 -17.39 -1.79 -17.12
C LEU A 68 -16.85 -1.29 -15.78
N LEU A 69 -15.58 -1.55 -15.48
CA LEU A 69 -14.94 -1.04 -14.27
C LEU A 69 -14.91 0.50 -14.25
N LYS A 70 -14.53 1.13 -15.37
CA LYS A 70 -14.49 2.59 -15.48
C LYS A 70 -15.89 3.20 -15.44
N TRP A 71 -16.85 2.57 -16.10
CA TRP A 71 -18.25 2.93 -16.05
C TRP A 71 -18.78 2.97 -14.62
N LEU A 72 -18.55 1.90 -13.87
CA LEU A 72 -18.96 1.81 -12.47
C LEU A 72 -18.32 2.92 -11.62
N VAL A 73 -17.02 3.19 -11.81
CA VAL A 73 -16.33 4.27 -11.10
C VAL A 73 -16.91 5.65 -11.44
N PHE A 74 -17.21 5.93 -12.72
CA PHE A 74 -17.84 7.19 -13.13
C PHE A 74 -19.27 7.32 -12.58
N ALA A 75 -20.05 6.24 -12.61
CA ALA A 75 -21.40 6.21 -12.06
C ALA A 75 -21.39 6.51 -10.55
N MET A 76 -20.51 5.85 -9.77
CA MET A 76 -20.38 6.11 -8.33
C MET A 76 -19.95 7.55 -8.03
N ALA A 77 -18.92 8.05 -8.71
CA ALA A 77 -18.45 9.42 -8.52
C ALA A 77 -19.51 10.46 -8.91
N GLY A 78 -20.22 10.20 -10.02
CA GLY A 78 -21.33 11.01 -10.49
C GLY A 78 -22.52 11.03 -9.54
N PHE A 79 -22.88 9.88 -8.98
CA PHE A 79 -23.95 9.77 -7.98
C PHE A 79 -23.64 10.56 -6.71
N ALA A 80 -22.39 10.50 -6.24
CA ALA A 80 -21.93 11.34 -5.14
C ALA A 80 -21.96 12.83 -5.49
N PHE A 81 -21.50 13.20 -6.69
CA PHE A 81 -21.50 14.59 -7.18
C PHE A 81 -22.91 15.19 -7.23
N GLY A 82 -23.88 14.50 -7.85
CA GLY A 82 -25.25 14.99 -7.92
C GLY A 82 -25.94 15.05 -6.54
N SER A 83 -25.58 14.15 -5.61
CA SER A 83 -26.13 14.19 -4.25
C SER A 83 -25.73 15.46 -3.49
N LEU A 84 -24.52 15.97 -3.74
CA LEU A 84 -23.97 17.19 -3.12
C LEU A 84 -24.47 18.48 -3.78
N ILE A 85 -24.83 18.44 -5.07
CA ILE A 85 -25.07 19.63 -5.88
C ILE A 85 -26.55 19.89 -6.11
N ILE A 86 -27.35 18.84 -6.34
CA ILE A 86 -28.78 18.99 -6.60
C ILE A 86 -29.47 19.46 -5.30
N PRO A 87 -30.21 20.58 -5.31
CA PRO A 87 -30.98 21.01 -4.15
C PRO A 87 -32.00 19.94 -3.72
N ASN A 88 -32.17 19.73 -2.41
CA ASN A 88 -33.04 18.67 -1.89
C ASN A 88 -34.48 18.73 -2.42
N GLY A 89 -34.98 19.93 -2.75
CA GLY A 89 -36.32 20.15 -3.32
C GLY A 89 -36.50 19.56 -4.72
N SER A 90 -35.42 19.47 -5.51
CA SER A 90 -35.43 19.09 -6.94
C SER A 90 -34.86 17.70 -7.21
N LYS A 91 -34.68 16.87 -6.17
CA LYS A 91 -34.19 15.49 -6.28
C LYS A 91 -35.35 14.53 -6.52
N ASP A 92 -35.82 14.42 -7.75
CA ASP A 92 -36.94 13.52 -8.07
C ASP A 92 -36.47 12.09 -8.25
N LEU A 93 -35.56 11.86 -9.19
CA LEU A 93 -34.93 10.55 -9.44
C LEU A 93 -33.83 10.27 -8.43
N TRP A 94 -33.10 11.31 -8.03
CA TRP A 94 -31.94 11.16 -7.16
C TRP A 94 -32.28 10.67 -5.75
N ARG A 95 -33.46 11.02 -5.21
CA ARG A 95 -33.94 10.50 -3.91
C ARG A 95 -34.06 8.98 -3.91
N GLY A 96 -34.49 8.39 -5.04
CA GLY A 96 -34.58 6.94 -5.18
C GLY A 96 -33.20 6.26 -5.09
N ILE A 97 -32.18 6.87 -5.71
CA ILE A 97 -30.79 6.41 -5.66
C ILE A 97 -30.22 6.56 -4.24
N GLU A 98 -30.45 7.72 -3.59
CA GLU A 98 -30.00 7.99 -2.22
C GLU A 98 -30.61 7.00 -1.20
N ARG A 99 -31.85 6.54 -1.43
CA ARG A 99 -32.49 5.52 -0.59
C ARG A 99 -31.76 4.18 -0.62
N LEU A 100 -31.06 3.87 -1.72
CA LEU A 100 -30.28 2.65 -1.88
C LEU A 100 -28.86 2.77 -1.28
N TRP A 101 -28.43 3.97 -0.90
CA TRP A 101 -27.08 4.19 -0.35
C TRP A 101 -26.76 3.29 0.85
N PRO A 102 -27.64 3.12 1.86
CA PRO A 102 -27.36 2.23 2.98
C PRO A 102 -27.19 0.78 2.54
N LEU A 103 -27.99 0.32 1.57
CA LEU A 103 -27.88 -1.03 1.00
C LEU A 103 -26.54 -1.21 0.26
N LEU A 104 -26.14 -0.24 -0.56
CA LEU A 104 -24.85 -0.25 -1.25
C LEU A 104 -23.68 -0.27 -0.26
N ALA A 105 -23.76 0.51 0.82
CA ALA A 105 -22.76 0.51 1.89
C ALA A 105 -22.67 -0.85 2.59
N VAL A 106 -23.81 -1.50 2.87
CA VAL A 106 -23.84 -2.86 3.44
C VAL A 106 -23.25 -3.89 2.48
N VAL A 107 -23.61 -3.85 1.20
CA VAL A 107 -23.07 -4.75 0.17
C VAL A 107 -21.56 -4.56 0.01
N GLN A 108 -21.08 -3.32 -0.04
CA GLN A 108 -19.66 -2.99 -0.08
C GLN A 108 -18.93 -3.53 1.16
N GLY A 109 -19.46 -3.29 2.35
CA GLY A 109 -18.89 -3.83 3.60
C GLY A 109 -18.87 -5.35 3.63
N ALA A 110 -19.91 -6.01 3.14
CA ALA A 110 -19.97 -7.47 3.02
C ALA A 110 -18.94 -8.02 2.02
N LEU A 111 -18.72 -7.33 0.89
CA LEU A 111 -17.69 -7.67 -0.09
C LEU A 111 -16.29 -7.53 0.51
N GLU A 112 -16.00 -6.43 1.19
CA GLU A 112 -14.73 -6.20 1.87
C GLU A 112 -14.47 -7.28 2.93
N LEU A 113 -15.46 -7.59 3.75
CA LEU A 113 -15.38 -8.68 4.74
C LEU A 113 -15.16 -10.04 4.06
N PHE A 114 -15.86 -10.33 2.97
CA PHE A 114 -15.67 -11.56 2.20
C PHE A 114 -14.24 -11.67 1.64
N LEU A 115 -13.71 -10.60 1.05
CA LEU A 115 -12.34 -10.56 0.50
C LEU A 115 -11.30 -10.74 1.61
N LEU A 116 -11.49 -10.11 2.77
CA LEU A 116 -10.66 -10.26 3.95
C LEU A 116 -10.68 -11.72 4.44
N LEU A 117 -11.86 -12.30 4.62
CA LEU A 117 -12.03 -13.69 5.04
C LEU A 117 -11.45 -14.68 4.02
N TYR A 118 -11.60 -14.42 2.72
CA TYR A 118 -11.02 -15.23 1.66
C TYR A 118 -9.50 -15.19 1.72
N MET A 119 -8.89 -14.00 1.88
CA MET A 119 -7.44 -13.84 2.02
C MET A 119 -6.92 -14.58 3.25
N VAL A 120 -7.57 -14.39 4.41
CA VAL A 120 -7.26 -15.10 5.66
C VAL A 120 -7.31 -16.63 5.47
N ARG A 121 -8.38 -17.15 4.86
CA ARG A 121 -8.53 -18.59 4.60
C ARG A 121 -7.45 -19.12 3.66
N ARG A 122 -7.11 -18.36 2.62
CA ARG A 122 -6.07 -18.72 1.65
C ARG A 122 -4.69 -18.76 2.29
N ILE A 123 -4.33 -17.75 3.08
CA ILE A 123 -3.08 -17.73 3.86
C ILE A 123 -3.05 -18.97 4.76
N ARG A 124 -4.15 -19.25 5.48
CA ARG A 124 -4.24 -20.41 6.36
C ARG A 124 -4.11 -21.75 5.63
N GLY A 125 -4.65 -21.86 4.41
CA GLY A 125 -4.49 -23.03 3.55
C GLY A 125 -3.03 -23.25 3.12
N LEU A 126 -2.34 -22.20 2.70
CA LEU A 126 -0.92 -22.26 2.34
C LEU A 126 -0.03 -22.69 3.51
N MET A 127 -0.32 -22.21 4.73
CA MET A 127 0.42 -22.60 5.94
C MET A 127 0.32 -24.09 6.28
N ARG A 128 -0.75 -24.78 5.86
CA ARG A 128 -0.89 -26.23 6.12
C ARG A 128 -0.04 -27.10 5.20
N LEU A 129 0.44 -26.54 4.08
CA LEU A 129 1.11 -27.28 3.01
C LEU A 129 2.63 -27.06 2.99
N SER A 130 3.11 -25.94 3.53
CA SER A 130 4.52 -25.57 3.46
C SER A 130 5.13 -25.40 4.85
N GLY A 131 6.28 -26.05 5.10
CA GLY A 131 7.11 -25.77 6.28
C GLY A 131 7.70 -24.35 6.31
N ASN A 132 7.55 -23.57 5.23
CA ASN A 132 8.01 -22.20 5.12
C ASN A 132 6.93 -21.26 4.54
N ALA A 133 6.08 -20.72 5.40
CA ALA A 133 4.91 -19.94 5.00
C ALA A 133 5.25 -18.61 4.30
N ASP A 134 6.35 -17.93 4.66
CA ASP A 134 6.75 -16.66 4.02
C ASP A 134 7.14 -16.89 2.55
N GLN A 135 7.92 -17.93 2.27
CA GLN A 135 8.34 -18.28 0.92
C GLN A 135 7.17 -18.81 0.07
N ALA A 136 6.28 -19.60 0.67
CA ALA A 136 5.05 -20.04 0.00
C ALA A 136 4.14 -18.86 -0.39
N LEU A 137 4.06 -17.84 0.48
CA LEU A 137 3.32 -16.62 0.19
C LEU A 137 3.95 -15.82 -0.95
N ALA A 138 5.26 -15.63 -0.91
CA ALA A 138 6.01 -14.95 -1.96
C ALA A 138 5.84 -15.65 -3.32
N SER A 139 6.02 -16.98 -3.37
CA SER A 139 5.87 -17.76 -4.61
C SER A 139 4.44 -17.75 -5.15
N ALA A 140 3.41 -17.87 -4.29
CA ALA A 140 2.02 -17.81 -4.72
C ALA A 140 1.62 -16.44 -5.30
N ILE A 141 2.12 -15.35 -4.72
CA ILE A 141 1.83 -13.99 -5.17
C ILE A 141 2.60 -13.67 -6.44
N HIS A 142 3.90 -13.99 -6.49
CA HIS A 142 4.69 -13.84 -7.71
C HIS A 142 4.13 -14.69 -8.86
N GLY A 143 3.72 -15.94 -8.62
CA GLY A 143 3.14 -16.79 -9.66
C GLY A 143 1.85 -16.23 -10.28
N ARG A 144 1.05 -15.48 -9.52
CA ARG A 144 -0.24 -14.93 -9.98
C ARG A 144 -0.16 -13.48 -10.48
N PHE A 145 0.78 -12.70 -9.95
CA PHE A 145 0.91 -11.26 -10.19
C PHE A 145 2.29 -10.87 -10.75
N ALA A 146 3.09 -11.82 -11.24
CA ALA A 146 4.37 -11.55 -11.89
C ALA A 146 4.25 -10.47 -12.97
N GLY A 147 5.24 -9.57 -13.00
CA GLY A 147 5.28 -8.46 -13.97
C GLY A 147 4.28 -7.34 -13.72
N THR A 148 3.35 -7.48 -12.76
CA THR A 148 2.45 -6.40 -12.36
C THR A 148 3.07 -5.61 -11.20
N GLY A 149 2.93 -4.27 -11.23
CA GLY A 149 3.35 -3.42 -10.10
C GLY A 149 2.56 -3.66 -8.80
N PHE A 150 1.54 -4.53 -8.83
CA PHE A 150 0.71 -4.90 -7.70
C PHE A 150 1.30 -6.06 -6.88
N ALA A 151 2.17 -6.90 -7.45
CA ALA A 151 2.76 -8.04 -6.75
C ALA A 151 3.46 -7.66 -5.44
N PRO A 152 4.29 -6.61 -5.39
CA PRO A 152 4.95 -6.19 -4.15
C PRO A 152 3.97 -5.73 -3.07
N PHE A 153 2.92 -5.00 -3.46
CA PHE A 153 1.87 -4.55 -2.54
C PHE A 153 1.06 -5.73 -1.99
N ALA A 154 0.69 -6.68 -2.85
CA ALA A 154 -0.01 -7.88 -2.42
C ALA A 154 0.83 -8.72 -1.45
N LEU A 155 2.15 -8.82 -1.68
CA LEU A 155 3.07 -9.52 -0.79
C LEU A 155 3.22 -8.80 0.55
N PHE A 156 3.37 -7.49 0.53
CA PHE A 156 3.36 -6.65 1.73
C PHE A 156 2.11 -6.90 2.56
N GLU A 157 0.93 -6.77 1.96
CA GLU A 157 -0.35 -6.95 2.65
C GLU A 157 -0.46 -8.36 3.22
N ALA A 158 -0.20 -9.38 2.41
CA ALA A 158 -0.30 -10.76 2.86
C ALA A 158 0.67 -11.09 4.00
N ARG A 159 1.86 -10.47 4.04
CA ARG A 159 2.79 -10.57 5.16
C ARG A 159 2.29 -9.89 6.42
N ILE A 160 1.63 -8.73 6.30
CA ILE A 160 1.00 -8.09 7.46
C ILE A 160 0.02 -9.05 8.13
N TRP A 161 -0.86 -9.68 7.35
CA TRP A 161 -1.81 -10.66 7.87
C TRP A 161 -1.11 -11.88 8.47
N TYR A 162 -0.10 -12.40 7.78
CA TYR A 162 0.66 -13.56 8.26
C TYR A 162 1.38 -13.28 9.58
N TYR A 163 2.29 -12.31 9.61
CA TYR A 163 3.07 -11.98 10.82
C TYR A 163 2.17 -11.42 11.92
N GLY A 164 1.18 -10.59 11.59
CA GLY A 164 0.28 -9.97 12.54
C GLY A 164 -0.66 -10.95 13.25
N LEU A 165 -1.31 -11.87 12.53
CA LEU A 165 -2.36 -12.74 13.10
C LEU A 165 -2.04 -14.23 13.12
N PHE A 166 -1.31 -14.75 12.13
CA PHE A 166 -1.23 -16.21 11.92
C PHE A 166 0.06 -16.85 12.40
N MET A 167 1.14 -16.08 12.44
CA MET A 167 2.43 -16.55 12.91
C MET A 167 2.36 -16.95 14.39
N ARG A 168 2.72 -18.21 14.68
CA ARG A 168 2.76 -18.76 16.06
C ARG A 168 4.15 -19.26 16.48
N ARG A 169 4.90 -19.87 15.56
CA ARG A 169 6.24 -20.47 15.81
C ARG A 169 7.24 -19.88 14.83
N GLY A 170 7.86 -18.76 15.21
CA GLY A 170 8.82 -18.03 14.37
C GLY A 170 10.16 -18.73 14.20
N ASP A 171 10.56 -19.45 15.24
CA ASP A 171 11.75 -20.31 15.32
C ASP A 171 11.78 -21.41 14.25
N GLN A 172 10.61 -21.83 13.78
CA GLN A 172 10.48 -22.86 12.76
C GLN A 172 10.58 -22.31 11.33
N LEU A 173 10.62 -20.98 11.16
CA LEU A 173 10.76 -20.38 9.84
C LEU A 173 12.16 -20.65 9.29
N ARG A 174 12.20 -21.17 8.07
CA ARG A 174 13.44 -21.36 7.31
C ARG A 174 13.53 -20.22 6.31
N PHE A 175 14.71 -19.62 6.15
CA PHE A 175 14.90 -18.59 5.15
C PHE A 175 15.99 -19.02 4.18
N ALA A 176 15.89 -18.58 2.93
CA ALA A 176 16.95 -18.86 1.96
C ALA A 176 18.23 -18.11 2.32
N GLY A 177 19.37 -18.74 2.02
CA GLY A 177 20.72 -18.33 2.40
C GLY A 177 21.37 -19.35 3.34
N GLN A 178 22.70 -19.39 3.35
CA GLN A 178 23.49 -20.32 4.17
C GLN A 178 23.85 -19.73 5.52
N GLN A 179 24.08 -18.41 5.58
CA GLN A 179 24.38 -17.68 6.81
C GLN A 179 23.32 -16.62 7.05
N HIS A 180 22.90 -16.47 8.31
CA HIS A 180 21.83 -15.57 8.71
C HIS A 180 22.31 -14.60 9.77
N PHE A 181 21.97 -13.33 9.61
CA PHE A 181 22.31 -12.23 10.50
C PHE A 181 21.03 -11.54 10.96
N SER A 182 20.86 -11.48 12.28
CA SER A 182 19.75 -10.81 12.93
C SER A 182 20.04 -9.32 13.12
N TYR A 183 18.98 -8.56 13.38
CA TYR A 183 19.01 -7.11 13.65
C TYR A 183 17.95 -6.72 14.69
N ASP A 184 17.42 -7.70 15.43
CA ASP A 184 16.33 -7.50 16.37
C ASP A 184 16.80 -6.75 17.62
N LYS A 185 18.05 -6.95 18.02
CA LYS A 185 18.61 -6.42 19.27
C LYS A 185 19.37 -5.12 19.09
N ASN A 186 19.85 -4.84 17.88
CA ASN A 186 20.68 -3.68 17.60
C ASN A 186 19.99 -2.38 18.03
N ASP A 187 20.63 -1.68 18.97
CA ASP A 187 20.15 -0.44 19.59
C ASP A 187 18.68 -0.51 20.07
N GLY A 188 18.28 -1.70 20.55
CA GLY A 188 16.93 -1.93 21.06
C GLY A 188 15.83 -1.93 20.01
N ASN A 189 16.13 -2.18 18.73
CA ASN A 189 15.17 -2.11 17.62
C ASN A 189 13.80 -2.76 17.94
N VAL A 190 13.79 -4.04 18.31
CA VAL A 190 12.54 -4.77 18.63
C VAL A 190 11.93 -4.32 19.97
N SER A 191 12.75 -3.89 20.94
CA SER A 191 12.28 -3.33 22.21
C SER A 191 11.53 -2.01 21.99
N ASN A 192 12.06 -1.12 21.15
CA ASN A 192 11.46 0.16 20.78
C ASN A 192 10.14 -0.04 20.02
N GLN A 193 10.11 -1.02 19.10
CA GLN A 193 8.87 -1.41 18.41
C GLN A 193 7.81 -1.91 19.40
N PHE A 194 8.20 -2.75 20.36
CA PHE A 194 7.29 -3.23 21.41
C PHE A 194 6.76 -2.08 22.28
N ALA A 195 7.65 -1.17 22.72
CA ALA A 195 7.27 -0.01 23.51
C ALA A 195 6.25 0.86 22.76
N LEU A 196 6.45 1.10 21.45
CA LEU A 196 5.50 1.84 20.63
C LEU A 196 4.13 1.16 20.56
N ILE A 197 4.09 -0.17 20.42
CA ILE A 197 2.83 -0.93 20.43
C ILE A 197 2.12 -0.78 21.79
N MET A 198 2.86 -0.89 22.90
CA MET A 198 2.28 -0.74 24.24
C MET A 198 1.74 0.68 24.47
N VAL A 199 2.47 1.71 24.04
CA VAL A 199 2.00 3.11 24.11
C VAL A 199 0.70 3.29 23.33
N MET A 200 0.59 2.75 22.11
CA MET A 200 -0.66 2.84 21.34
C MET A 200 -1.81 2.11 22.02
N LEU A 201 -1.58 0.91 22.55
CA LEU A 201 -2.64 0.16 23.25
C LEU A 201 -3.15 0.89 24.49
N PHE A 202 -2.27 1.62 25.19
CA PHE A 202 -2.66 2.42 26.36
C PHE A 202 -3.33 3.74 25.95
N GLU A 203 -2.92 4.34 24.84
CA GLU A 203 -3.47 5.60 24.33
C GLU A 203 -4.88 5.42 23.72
N MET A 204 -5.17 4.27 23.11
CA MET A 204 -6.45 3.97 22.45
C MET A 204 -7.70 4.26 23.32
N PRO A 205 -7.84 3.75 24.57
CA PRO A 205 -9.01 4.06 25.39
C PRO A 205 -9.10 5.55 25.74
N LEU A 206 -7.95 6.22 25.91
CA LEU A 206 -7.90 7.64 26.22
C LEU A 206 -8.35 8.47 25.02
N SER A 207 -7.87 8.18 23.82
CA SER A 207 -8.29 8.87 22.60
C SER A 207 -9.76 8.64 22.28
N HIS A 208 -10.28 7.42 22.48
CA HIS A 208 -11.72 7.14 22.37
C HIS A 208 -12.55 8.03 23.31
N LEU A 209 -12.17 8.08 24.60
CA LEU A 209 -12.86 8.90 25.60
C LEU A 209 -12.78 10.39 25.24
N MET A 210 -11.61 10.89 24.84
CA MET A 210 -11.44 12.29 24.45
C MET A 210 -12.31 12.65 23.24
N LEU A 211 -12.39 11.80 22.22
CA LEU A 211 -13.24 12.04 21.06
C LEU A 211 -14.72 12.07 21.42
N HIS A 212 -15.14 11.22 22.35
CA HIS A 212 -16.51 11.26 22.89
C HIS A 212 -16.77 12.56 23.68
N LEU A 213 -15.82 13.02 24.49
CA LEU A 213 -15.94 14.24 25.30
C LEU A 213 -15.96 15.52 24.46
N VAL A 214 -15.17 15.58 23.39
CA VAL A 214 -15.11 16.74 22.46
C VAL A 214 -16.36 16.84 21.57
N SER A 215 -17.40 16.03 21.84
CA SER A 215 -18.68 16.02 21.11
C SER A 215 -18.52 15.74 19.61
N VAL A 216 -17.48 14.99 19.23
CA VAL A 216 -17.36 14.46 17.87
C VAL A 216 -18.46 13.40 17.71
N ARG A 217 -19.18 13.36 16.57
CA ARG A 217 -20.26 12.36 16.37
C ARG A 217 -19.74 10.97 16.76
N PRO A 218 -20.51 10.13 17.49
CA PRO A 218 -20.01 8.85 18.01
C PRO A 218 -19.35 7.96 16.95
N LEU A 219 -19.82 8.04 15.70
CA LEU A 219 -19.23 7.35 14.56
C LEU A 219 -17.73 7.62 14.37
N PHE A 220 -17.26 8.85 14.60
CA PHE A 220 -15.84 9.19 14.42
C PHE A 220 -14.94 8.50 15.43
N ALA A 221 -15.38 8.37 16.69
CA ALA A 221 -14.62 7.64 17.71
C ALA A 221 -14.42 6.17 17.28
N TRP A 222 -15.48 5.51 16.81
CA TRP A 222 -15.40 4.15 16.29
C TRP A 222 -14.51 4.02 15.04
N VAL A 223 -14.56 4.99 14.12
CA VAL A 223 -13.67 4.99 12.94
C VAL A 223 -12.22 5.11 13.38
N VAL A 224 -11.91 5.99 14.33
CA VAL A 224 -10.56 6.14 14.88
C VAL A 224 -10.12 4.84 15.56
N ASP A 225 -10.97 4.20 16.37
CA ASP A 225 -10.63 2.93 17.01
C ASP A 225 -10.29 1.84 16.00
N VAL A 226 -11.09 1.69 14.95
CA VAL A 226 -10.85 0.68 13.90
C VAL A 226 -9.51 0.96 13.21
N LEU A 227 -9.22 2.22 12.88
CA LEU A 227 -7.94 2.61 12.29
C LEU A 227 -6.75 2.39 13.24
N SER A 228 -6.94 2.66 14.53
CA SER A 228 -5.92 2.43 15.55
C SER A 228 -5.64 0.94 15.71
N VAL A 229 -6.68 0.09 15.78
CA VAL A 229 -6.55 -1.38 15.87
C VAL A 229 -5.83 -1.91 14.62
N TRP A 230 -6.18 -1.39 13.45
CA TRP A 230 -5.49 -1.71 12.20
C TRP A 230 -4.02 -1.32 12.22
N SER A 231 -3.71 -0.13 12.74
CA SER A 231 -2.33 0.36 12.87
C SER A 231 -1.51 -0.51 13.83
N VAL A 232 -2.08 -0.91 14.97
CA VAL A 232 -1.46 -1.84 15.90
C VAL A 232 -1.19 -3.19 15.24
N LEU A 233 -2.12 -3.71 14.44
CA LEU A 233 -1.90 -4.95 13.68
C LEU A 233 -0.67 -4.85 12.77
N TYR A 234 -0.51 -3.73 12.06
CA TYR A 234 0.65 -3.49 11.18
C TYR A 234 1.96 -3.43 11.98
N LEU A 235 1.94 -2.78 13.13
CA LEU A 235 3.12 -2.70 14.01
C LEU A 235 3.46 -4.05 14.62
N VAL A 236 2.48 -4.86 15.02
CA VAL A 236 2.70 -6.23 15.51
C VAL A 236 3.30 -7.10 14.41
N ALA A 237 2.84 -6.93 13.17
CA ALA A 237 3.42 -7.63 12.03
C ALA A 237 4.87 -7.22 11.78
N GLU A 238 5.18 -5.92 11.83
CA GLU A 238 6.55 -5.39 11.71
C GLU A 238 7.46 -5.89 12.85
N TYR A 239 6.97 -5.84 14.09
CA TYR A 239 7.66 -6.34 15.29
C TYR A 239 8.05 -7.81 15.15
N ARG A 240 7.08 -8.67 14.78
CA ARG A 240 7.35 -10.10 14.58
C ARG A 240 8.25 -10.34 13.38
N ALA A 241 8.05 -9.65 12.28
CA ALA A 241 8.93 -9.80 11.12
C ALA A 241 10.38 -9.38 11.43
N SER A 242 10.57 -8.34 12.24
CA SER A 242 11.89 -7.85 12.64
C SER A 242 12.67 -8.85 13.50
N GLN A 243 11.97 -9.67 14.29
CA GLN A 243 12.59 -10.74 15.08
C GLN A 243 13.07 -11.93 14.25
N TRP A 244 12.31 -12.28 13.21
CA TRP A 244 12.46 -13.60 12.59
C TRP A 244 12.91 -13.57 11.14
N ARG A 245 12.90 -12.42 10.44
CA ARG A 245 13.34 -12.33 9.03
C ARG A 245 14.80 -11.86 8.96
N PRO A 246 15.80 -12.75 8.86
CA PRO A 246 17.20 -12.34 8.87
C PRO A 246 17.65 -11.77 7.52
N VAL A 247 18.67 -10.92 7.58
CA VAL A 247 19.54 -10.66 6.42
C VAL A 247 20.37 -11.92 6.19
N SER A 248 20.34 -12.46 4.98
CA SER A 248 20.98 -13.75 4.69
C SER A 248 22.02 -13.62 3.59
N LEU A 249 23.10 -14.39 3.71
CA LEU A 249 24.10 -14.55 2.67
C LEU A 249 23.82 -15.86 1.94
N ASP A 250 23.56 -15.76 0.64
CA ASP A 250 23.43 -16.89 -0.28
C ASP A 250 24.74 -17.07 -1.05
N ASP A 251 24.83 -18.06 -1.96
CA ASP A 251 26.06 -18.27 -2.74
C ASP A 251 26.33 -17.15 -3.75
N GLN A 252 25.27 -16.53 -4.29
CA GLN A 252 25.39 -15.57 -5.40
C GLN A 252 25.04 -14.13 -4.99
N ALA A 253 24.33 -13.95 -3.87
CA ALA A 253 23.78 -12.67 -3.47
C ALA A 253 23.55 -12.52 -1.97
N ILE A 254 23.50 -11.27 -1.52
CA ILE A 254 23.00 -10.87 -0.21
C ILE A 254 21.48 -10.70 -0.31
N LEU A 255 20.74 -11.43 0.53
CA LEU A 255 19.28 -11.36 0.64
C LEU A 255 18.91 -10.47 1.83
N ILE A 256 18.58 -9.20 1.54
CA ILE A 256 18.18 -8.21 2.53
C ILE A 256 16.68 -8.31 2.75
N ARG A 257 16.29 -8.75 3.95
CA ARG A 257 14.91 -8.80 4.45
C ARG A 257 14.88 -7.97 5.74
N TYR A 258 14.00 -6.98 5.81
CA TYR A 258 14.01 -6.02 6.92
C TYR A 258 12.59 -5.63 7.34
N GLY A 259 11.99 -6.40 8.24
CA GLY A 259 10.60 -6.24 8.67
C GLY A 259 9.61 -6.61 7.58
N VAL A 260 8.35 -6.21 7.68
CA VAL A 260 7.36 -6.29 6.59
C VAL A 260 7.38 -5.02 5.74
N PHE A 261 7.70 -3.87 6.34
CA PHE A 261 7.61 -2.57 5.69
C PHE A 261 8.69 -2.31 4.64
N ALA A 262 9.88 -2.89 4.79
CA ALA A 262 10.90 -2.80 3.77
C ALA A 262 10.69 -3.88 2.70
N ALA A 263 10.78 -3.47 1.44
CA ALA A 263 10.80 -4.42 0.33
C ALA A 263 12.06 -5.29 0.40
N ASP A 264 11.88 -6.59 0.16
CA ASP A 264 12.98 -7.53 0.08
C ASP A 264 13.88 -7.18 -1.11
N ARG A 265 15.19 -7.28 -0.91
CA ARG A 265 16.16 -7.04 -1.98
C ARG A 265 17.20 -8.15 -2.05
N MET A 266 17.48 -8.56 -3.28
CA MET A 266 18.61 -9.42 -3.60
C MET A 266 19.72 -8.53 -4.20
N VAL A 267 20.88 -8.53 -3.57
CA VAL A 267 22.05 -7.76 -4.01
C VAL A 267 23.14 -8.75 -4.41
N PRO A 268 23.32 -9.01 -5.72
CA PRO A 268 24.38 -9.89 -6.21
C PRO A 268 25.77 -9.42 -5.80
N TYR A 269 26.67 -10.35 -5.46
CA TYR A 269 28.03 -10.01 -5.03
C TYR A 269 28.82 -9.25 -6.10
N HIS A 270 28.60 -9.54 -7.39
CA HIS A 270 29.29 -8.86 -8.48
C HIS A 270 29.00 -7.35 -8.56
N LEU A 271 27.91 -6.86 -7.94
CA LEU A 271 27.58 -5.44 -7.87
C LEU A 271 28.25 -4.74 -6.68
N ILE A 272 28.75 -5.49 -5.69
CA ILE A 272 29.33 -4.95 -4.47
C ILE A 272 30.79 -4.59 -4.75
N GLU A 273 31.14 -3.34 -4.48
CA GLU A 273 32.51 -2.83 -4.60
C GLU A 273 33.27 -2.99 -3.28
N SER A 274 32.65 -2.61 -2.16
CA SER A 274 33.24 -2.75 -0.83
C SER A 274 32.18 -2.86 0.27
N VAL A 275 32.60 -3.43 1.40
CA VAL A 275 31.81 -3.53 2.63
C VAL A 275 32.63 -3.01 3.81
N ALA A 276 32.02 -2.14 4.62
CA ALA A 276 32.67 -1.49 5.75
C ALA A 276 31.69 -1.25 6.90
N ARG A 277 32.24 -0.95 8.08
CA ARG A 277 31.47 -0.41 9.20
C ARG A 277 31.14 1.06 8.90
N CYS A 278 29.95 1.48 9.31
CA CYS A 278 29.55 2.88 9.23
C CYS A 278 29.06 3.37 10.59
N GLY A 279 29.08 4.70 10.77
CA GLY A 279 28.41 5.35 11.89
C GLY A 279 26.92 5.55 11.61
N ASP A 280 26.17 5.93 12.65
CA ASP A 280 24.72 6.12 12.49
C ASP A 280 24.34 7.45 11.81
N ASP A 281 25.25 8.44 11.76
CA ASP A 281 24.94 9.77 11.22
C ASP A 281 24.99 9.84 9.67
N ILE A 282 24.06 9.11 9.04
CA ILE A 282 23.96 9.04 7.57
C ILE A 282 22.66 9.71 7.14
N SER A 283 22.78 10.91 6.57
CA SER A 283 21.65 11.67 6.03
C SER A 283 21.02 10.99 4.81
N ARG A 284 19.73 11.24 4.57
CA ARG A 284 19.02 10.70 3.40
C ARG A 284 19.57 11.33 2.12
N GLN A 285 19.98 10.49 1.17
CA GLN A 285 20.55 10.91 -0.11
C GLN A 285 19.96 10.09 -1.26
N ARG A 286 19.97 10.65 -2.48
CA ARG A 286 19.56 9.90 -3.67
C ARG A 286 20.55 8.76 -3.90
N GLY A 287 20.03 7.56 -4.18
CA GLY A 287 20.85 6.36 -4.39
C GLY A 287 21.31 5.67 -3.10
N LEU A 288 20.97 6.19 -1.92
CA LEU A 288 21.22 5.55 -0.63
C LEU A 288 19.97 4.78 -0.15
N LEU A 289 20.14 3.49 0.13
CA LEU A 289 19.13 2.67 0.82
C LEU A 289 19.49 2.52 2.29
N ARG A 290 18.53 2.77 3.19
CA ARG A 290 18.71 2.68 4.64
C ARG A 290 17.77 1.64 5.23
N TYR A 291 18.33 0.64 5.90
CA TYR A 291 17.61 -0.37 6.66
C TYR A 291 17.95 -0.21 8.14
N ARG A 292 17.27 0.75 8.78
CA ARG A 292 17.47 1.12 10.19
C ARG A 292 16.37 0.59 11.10
N GLN A 293 15.10 0.76 10.70
CA GLN A 293 13.94 0.69 11.63
C GLN A 293 14.21 1.56 12.87
N PHE A 294 14.12 1.01 14.08
CA PHE A 294 14.34 1.67 15.36
C PHE A 294 15.75 1.40 15.94
N GLY A 295 16.65 0.79 15.17
CA GLY A 295 18.04 0.57 15.57
C GLY A 295 18.99 1.65 15.04
N SER A 296 20.29 1.35 15.04
CA SER A 296 21.36 2.22 14.50
C SER A 296 22.05 1.61 13.28
N LEU A 297 22.33 2.41 12.25
CA LEU A 297 23.08 1.97 11.07
C LEU A 297 24.52 1.69 11.46
N ASN A 298 25.03 0.55 10.99
CA ASN A 298 26.32 0.08 11.48
C ASN A 298 27.14 -0.70 10.42
N VAL A 299 26.52 -1.10 9.30
CA VAL A 299 27.20 -1.67 8.14
C VAL A 299 26.81 -0.91 6.88
N GLU A 300 27.80 -0.71 6.01
CA GLU A 300 27.64 -0.10 4.71
C GLU A 300 28.17 -1.00 3.60
N LEU A 301 27.37 -1.14 2.54
CA LEU A 301 27.72 -1.75 1.27
C LEU A 301 27.80 -0.66 0.20
N ASN A 302 28.98 -0.50 -0.40
CA ASN A 302 29.18 0.33 -1.58
C ASN A 302 28.97 -0.53 -2.82
N LEU A 303 28.10 -0.06 -3.72
CA LEU A 303 27.83 -0.70 -4.99
C LEU A 303 28.62 0.00 -6.10
N LYS A 304 29.00 -0.78 -7.12
CA LYS A 304 29.67 -0.28 -8.31
C LYS A 304 28.85 0.83 -8.98
N ALA A 305 29.52 1.80 -9.59
CA ALA A 305 28.89 2.89 -10.31
C ALA A 305 27.88 2.38 -11.37
N GLY A 306 26.70 2.99 -11.42
CA GLY A 306 25.63 2.60 -12.35
C GLY A 306 24.80 1.38 -11.92
N SER A 307 25.03 0.81 -10.73
CA SER A 307 24.22 -0.29 -10.21
C SER A 307 22.74 0.09 -10.11
N THR A 308 21.88 -0.82 -10.55
CA THR A 308 20.42 -0.68 -10.45
C THR A 308 19.84 -1.86 -9.69
N LEU A 309 18.94 -1.55 -8.75
CA LEU A 309 18.19 -2.53 -7.98
C LEU A 309 16.70 -2.26 -8.13
N LEU A 310 15.88 -3.30 -7.96
CA LEU A 310 14.42 -3.12 -7.96
C LEU A 310 13.99 -2.40 -6.67
N ASN A 311 13.10 -1.42 -6.83
CA ASN A 311 12.45 -0.74 -5.71
C ASN A 311 11.23 -1.53 -5.21
N ALA A 312 10.56 -1.01 -4.18
CA ALA A 312 9.39 -1.62 -3.58
C ALA A 312 8.19 -1.81 -4.55
N PHE A 313 8.21 -1.17 -5.72
CA PHE A 313 7.18 -1.30 -6.76
C PHE A 313 7.64 -2.15 -7.95
N GLY A 314 8.80 -2.82 -7.85
CA GLY A 314 9.39 -3.63 -8.92
C GLY A 314 9.98 -2.82 -10.07
N ARG A 315 10.26 -1.52 -9.88
CA ARG A 315 10.90 -0.66 -10.89
C ARG A 315 12.39 -0.54 -10.63
N PRO A 316 13.25 -0.47 -11.66
CA PRO A 316 14.68 -0.25 -11.49
C PRO A 316 14.94 1.12 -10.87
N GLN A 317 15.80 1.16 -9.87
CA GLN A 317 16.26 2.34 -9.16
C GLN A 317 17.79 2.31 -9.10
N SER A 318 18.44 3.42 -9.42
CA SER A 318 19.89 3.53 -9.24
C SER A 318 20.22 3.58 -7.75
N VAL A 319 21.14 2.72 -7.33
CA VAL A 319 21.59 2.59 -5.94
C VAL A 319 23.11 2.57 -5.93
N THR A 320 23.70 3.42 -5.11
CA THR A 320 25.15 3.52 -4.92
C THR A 320 25.57 2.98 -3.57
N ARG A 321 24.74 3.17 -2.53
CA ARG A 321 25.07 2.81 -1.15
C ARG A 321 23.90 2.12 -0.48
N ILE A 322 24.19 1.10 0.32
CA ILE A 322 23.21 0.45 1.18
C ILE A 322 23.75 0.44 2.60
N CYS A 323 23.03 1.03 3.54
CA CYS A 323 23.34 0.99 4.95
C CYS A 323 22.34 0.10 5.68
N ILE A 324 22.85 -0.82 6.49
CA ILE A 324 22.09 -1.85 7.20
C ILE A 324 22.43 -1.76 8.69
N SER A 325 21.43 -2.01 9.52
CA SER A 325 21.55 -2.25 10.95
C SER A 325 21.58 -3.76 11.21
N LEU A 326 22.60 -4.26 11.92
CA LEU A 326 22.78 -5.68 12.24
C LEU A 326 23.25 -5.87 13.68
N ASP A 327 22.92 -6.99 14.32
CA ASP A 327 23.36 -7.27 15.70
C ASP A 327 24.86 -7.61 15.77
N LYS A 328 25.37 -8.30 14.75
CA LYS A 328 26.78 -8.72 14.64
C LYS A 328 27.42 -8.14 13.38
N PRO A 329 27.68 -6.83 13.35
CA PRO A 329 28.12 -6.14 12.14
C PRO A 329 29.51 -6.60 11.67
N ASP A 330 30.46 -6.82 12.58
CA ASP A 330 31.83 -7.22 12.21
C ASP A 330 31.84 -8.61 11.57
N ALA A 331 31.12 -9.58 12.17
CA ALA A 331 30.97 -10.92 11.61
C ALA A 331 30.30 -10.91 10.21
N PHE A 332 29.37 -10.00 9.97
CA PHE A 332 28.77 -9.83 8.65
C PHE A 332 29.76 -9.27 7.63
N VAL A 333 30.51 -8.22 8.01
CA VAL A 333 31.54 -7.62 7.15
C VAL A 333 32.57 -8.66 6.74
N ASP A 334 33.06 -9.47 7.68
CA ASP A 334 34.05 -10.51 7.43
C ASP A 334 33.50 -11.60 6.50
N ALA A 335 32.27 -12.06 6.75
CA ALA A 335 31.62 -13.06 5.89
C ALA A 335 31.42 -12.56 4.45
N VAL A 336 31.00 -11.30 4.27
CA VAL A 336 30.85 -10.72 2.93
C VAL A 336 32.21 -10.55 2.25
N ARG A 337 33.26 -10.14 2.97
CA ARG A 337 34.62 -10.05 2.40
C ARG A 337 35.15 -11.40 1.95
N GLY A 338 34.91 -12.46 2.73
CA GLY A 338 35.25 -13.82 2.34
C GLY A 338 34.61 -14.22 1.01
N ARG A 339 33.29 -14.02 0.87
CA ARG A 339 32.55 -14.30 -0.37
C ARG A 339 33.02 -13.46 -1.56
N LEU A 340 33.37 -12.20 -1.34
CA LEU A 340 33.90 -11.33 -2.39
C LEU A 340 35.28 -11.79 -2.87
N ALA A 341 36.12 -12.32 -1.98
CA ALA A 341 37.42 -12.87 -2.33
C ALA A 341 37.31 -14.18 -3.13
N GLU A 342 36.33 -15.03 -2.82
CA GLU A 342 36.06 -16.27 -3.57
C GLU A 342 35.46 -16.02 -4.97
N SER A 343 34.82 -14.86 -5.17
CA SER A 343 34.15 -14.49 -6.43
C SER A 343 35.04 -13.75 -7.44
N ARG A 344 36.28 -13.41 -7.04
CA ARG A 344 37.31 -12.83 -7.91
C ARG A 344 38.22 -13.93 -8.45
#